data_AF-A0A060CB27-F1
#
_entry.id   AF-A0A060CB27-F1
#
_cell.length_a   1.000
_cell.length_b   1.000
_cell.length_c   1.000
_cell.angle_alpha   90.00
_cell.angle_beta   90.00
_cell.angle_gamma   90.00
#
_symmetry.space_group_name_H-M   'P 1'
#
loop_
_entity.id
_entity.type
_entity.pdbx_description
1 polymer ?
#
loop_
_entity_poly.entity_id
_entity_poly.type
_entity_poly.pdbx_seq_one_letter_code
_entity_poly.pdbx_strand_id
1 'polypeptide(L)'
;MAFDREIIGDISITATVSSSSPVAVRVTEGEQLSGGVARYRMGTGNTYDETWVFGTGTTTFTGFSLRGFRYVTVYNYPGTLTAQDIHGMAVSTASTSSLSSGSSVLDEISELSRYTYQAGTLDTIVDSVTRERRPYEGDTLIYQTLGYQNGDDYMTVRNT
;
A
#
# COMPACT_ATOMS: atom_id res chain seq x y z
N MET A 1 7.36 9.45 -6.39
CA MET A 1 7.38 8.13 -7.05
C MET A 1 5.98 7.55 -7.03
N ALA A 2 5.66 6.71 -8.00
CA ALA A 2 4.38 6.00 -8.08
C ALA A 2 4.66 4.51 -8.21
N PHE A 3 4.00 3.70 -7.39
CA PHE A 3 3.95 2.26 -7.59
C PHE A 3 2.90 1.92 -8.65
N ASP A 4 3.03 0.74 -9.25
CA ASP A 4 2.14 0.27 -10.32
C ASP A 4 0.67 0.28 -9.88
N ARG A 5 0.44 -0.09 -8.62
CA ARG A 5 -0.84 -0.12 -7.94
C ARG A 5 -0.68 0.36 -6.50
N GLU A 6 -1.81 0.46 -5.81
CA GLU A 6 -1.81 0.69 -4.37
C GLU A 6 -0.98 -0.37 -3.64
N ILE A 7 -0.52 -0.04 -2.45
CA ILE A 7 0.15 -0.91 -1.50
C ILE A 7 -0.64 -0.82 -0.22
N ILE A 8 -1.03 -1.98 0.30
CA ILE A 8 -1.48 -2.13 1.68
C ILE A 8 -0.31 -2.65 2.49
N GLY A 9 0.29 -1.81 3.33
CA GLY A 9 1.56 -2.08 3.98
C GLY A 9 2.38 -0.82 4.20
N ASP A 10 3.68 -0.89 3.92
CA ASP A 10 4.65 0.19 4.13
C ASP A 10 5.70 0.20 3.01
N ILE A 11 6.76 0.99 3.16
CA ILE A 11 7.92 0.98 2.27
C ILE A 11 9.20 0.54 2.99
N SER A 12 10.19 0.15 2.20
CA SER A 12 11.58 0.02 2.61
C SER A 12 12.43 1.01 1.81
N ILE A 13 13.30 1.76 2.48
CA ILE A 13 14.25 2.68 1.86
C ILE A 13 15.67 2.28 2.26
N THR A 14 16.53 2.09 1.26
CA THR A 14 17.98 1.99 1.43
C THR A 14 18.59 3.35 1.14
N ALA A 15 19.50 3.80 2.00
CA ALA A 15 20.22 5.07 1.80
C ALA A 15 21.69 4.91 2.19
N THR A 16 22.57 5.65 1.50
CA THR A 16 24.00 5.74 1.86
C THR A 16 24.35 7.15 2.27
N VAL A 17 24.75 7.32 3.54
CA VAL A 17 25.15 8.62 4.09
C VAL A 17 26.66 8.67 4.20
N SER A 18 27.30 9.53 3.41
CA SER A 18 28.75 9.73 3.42
C SER A 18 29.24 10.75 4.46
N SER A 19 28.34 11.54 5.04
CA SER A 19 28.67 12.51 6.10
C SER A 19 28.86 11.83 7.45
N SER A 20 29.65 12.46 8.33
CA SER A 20 29.80 12.05 9.72
C SER A 20 28.58 12.34 10.60
N SER A 21 27.61 13.10 10.08
CA SER A 21 26.35 13.41 10.74
C SER A 21 25.20 12.62 10.10
N PRO A 22 24.23 12.15 10.90
CA PRO A 22 23.01 11.52 10.39
C PRO A 22 22.18 12.47 9.52
N VAL A 23 21.41 11.90 8.58
CA VAL A 23 20.52 12.64 7.68
C VAL A 23 19.07 12.30 7.99
N ALA A 24 18.23 13.32 8.18
CA ALA A 24 16.79 13.17 8.34
C ALA A 24 16.10 13.20 6.97
N VAL A 25 15.50 12.07 6.59
CA VAL A 25 14.74 11.89 5.35
C VAL A 25 13.26 11.95 5.70
N ARG A 26 12.52 12.88 5.11
CA ARG A 26 11.06 12.95 5.30
C ARG A 26 10.37 12.14 4.23
N VAL A 27 9.37 11.36 4.61
CA VAL A 27 8.59 10.49 3.74
C VAL A 27 7.11 10.85 3.90
N THR A 28 6.45 11.12 2.78
CA THR A 28 5.00 11.34 2.76
C THR A 28 4.33 10.43 1.76
N GLU A 29 3.20 9.84 2.13
CA GLU A 29 2.53 8.78 1.37
C GLU A 29 1.06 9.11 1.15
N GLY A 30 0.48 8.68 0.03
CA GLY A 30 -0.95 8.84 -0.21
C GLY A 30 -1.49 8.06 -1.40
N GLU A 31 -2.81 7.91 -1.44
CA GLU A 31 -3.54 7.25 -2.54
C GLU A 31 -3.59 8.09 -3.82
N GLN A 32 -3.44 9.42 -3.69
CA GLN A 32 -3.57 10.40 -4.77
C GLN A 32 -2.36 11.33 -4.82
N LEU A 33 -2.20 12.04 -5.94
CA LEU A 33 -1.27 13.15 -6.06
C LEU A 33 -1.99 14.49 -5.81
N SER A 34 -1.23 15.47 -5.31
CA SER A 34 -1.61 16.88 -5.28
C SER A 34 -0.37 17.70 -5.61
N GLY A 35 -0.42 18.49 -6.68
CA GLY A 35 0.73 19.30 -7.11
C GLY A 35 1.99 18.46 -7.47
N GLY A 36 1.81 17.23 -7.97
CA GLY A 36 2.91 16.34 -8.36
C GLY A 36 3.57 15.58 -7.21
N VAL A 37 3.14 15.78 -5.97
CA VAL A 37 3.58 15.02 -4.79
C VAL A 37 2.44 14.19 -4.21
N ALA A 38 2.75 13.16 -3.42
CA ALA A 38 1.76 12.41 -2.67
C ALA A 38 0.87 13.34 -1.85
N ARG A 39 -0.46 13.21 -2.01
CA ARG A 39 -1.46 13.90 -1.21
C ARG A 39 -1.57 13.20 0.15
N TYR A 40 -0.62 13.51 1.01
CA TYR A 40 -0.45 12.79 2.27
C TYR A 40 -1.45 13.18 3.35
N ARG A 41 -2.07 14.36 3.24
CA ARG A 41 -3.30 14.72 3.97
C ARG A 41 -4.48 14.23 3.13
N MET A 42 -4.89 12.99 3.38
CA MET A 42 -5.85 12.29 2.54
C MET A 42 -7.28 12.77 2.76
N GLY A 43 -8.14 12.54 1.77
CA GLY A 43 -9.57 12.85 1.89
C GLY A 43 -10.29 11.98 2.94
N THR A 44 -9.69 10.85 3.30
CA THR A 44 -10.15 9.90 4.30
C THR A 44 -9.89 10.34 5.75
N GLY A 45 -9.10 11.42 5.95
CA GLY A 45 -8.73 11.94 7.26
C GLY A 45 -7.36 11.50 7.76
N ASN A 46 -6.79 10.42 7.18
CA ASN A 46 -5.46 9.94 7.53
C ASN A 46 -4.37 10.91 7.05
N THR A 47 -3.27 10.98 7.80
CA THR A 47 -2.07 11.74 7.44
C THR A 47 -0.84 10.84 7.56
N TYR A 48 -0.19 10.53 6.44
CA TYR A 48 1.04 9.74 6.41
C TYR A 48 2.24 10.64 6.13
N ASP A 49 2.91 11.08 7.20
CA ASP A 49 4.02 12.03 7.16
C ASP A 49 5.02 11.65 8.25
N GLU A 50 6.14 11.08 7.83
CA GLU A 50 7.16 10.56 8.74
C GLU A 50 8.53 11.14 8.44
N THR A 51 9.41 11.09 9.44
CA THR A 51 10.82 11.42 9.27
C THR A 51 11.67 10.28 9.79
N TRP A 52 12.51 9.75 8.90
CA TRP A 52 13.40 8.63 9.13
C TRP A 52 14.84 9.13 9.19
N VAL A 53 15.59 8.74 10.20
CA VAL A 53 16.97 9.23 10.40
C VAL A 53 17.96 8.13 10.02
N PHE A 54 18.78 8.41 9.01
CA PHE A 54 19.82 7.49 8.52
C PHE A 54 21.18 7.91 9.07
N GLY A 55 21.86 6.98 9.75
CA GLY A 55 23.24 7.16 10.21
C GLY A 55 24.26 7.04 9.08
N THR A 56 25.52 7.35 9.39
CA THR A 56 26.66 7.20 8.46
C THR A 56 26.79 5.76 7.97
N GLY A 57 27.07 5.59 6.67
CA GLY A 57 27.13 4.30 5.99
C GLY A 57 25.86 3.97 5.20
N THR A 58 25.78 2.73 4.73
CA THR A 58 24.60 2.22 4.00
C THR A 58 23.67 1.53 4.97
N THR A 59 22.42 1.98 5.05
CA THR A 59 21.39 1.40 5.91
C THR A 59 20.10 1.24 5.12
N THR A 60 19.41 0.12 5.33
CA THR A 60 18.03 -0.09 4.89
C THR A 60 17.11 0.05 6.09
N PHE A 61 16.09 0.89 5.96
CA PHE A 61 15.02 1.02 6.94
C PHE A 61 13.69 0.63 6.31
N THR A 62 12.97 -0.27 6.97
CA THR A 62 11.64 -0.74 6.59
C THR A 62 10.64 -0.27 7.63
N GLY A 63 9.59 0.42 7.16
CA GLY A 63 8.47 0.78 8.00
C GLY A 63 7.67 -0.45 8.44
N PHE A 64 6.89 -0.29 9.51
CA PHE A 64 6.11 -1.37 10.12
C PHE A 64 4.63 -1.00 10.30
N SER A 65 4.19 0.09 9.66
CA SER A 65 2.78 0.50 9.70
C SER A 65 1.96 -0.22 8.64
N LEU A 66 0.67 -0.39 8.91
CA LEU A 66 -0.26 -0.77 7.85
C LEU A 66 -0.94 0.49 7.30
N ARG A 67 -0.62 0.84 6.07
CA ARG A 67 -1.11 2.02 5.35
C ARG A 67 -1.62 1.61 3.98
N GLY A 68 -2.53 2.39 3.41
CA GLY A 68 -2.88 2.29 1.98
C GLY A 68 -2.33 3.49 1.22
N PHE A 69 -1.50 3.25 0.21
CA PHE A 69 -0.95 4.32 -0.61
C PHE A 69 -0.48 3.80 -1.96
N ARG A 70 -0.41 4.69 -2.95
CA ARG A 70 0.24 4.41 -4.24
C ARG A 70 1.43 5.31 -4.50
N TYR A 71 1.38 6.52 -3.96
CA TYR A 71 2.35 7.56 -4.23
C TYR A 71 3.17 7.83 -2.98
N VAL A 72 4.48 7.99 -3.18
CA VAL A 72 5.43 8.33 -2.13
C VAL A 72 6.27 9.52 -2.58
N THR A 73 6.41 10.50 -1.71
CA THR A 73 7.36 11.60 -1.86
C THR A 73 8.41 11.48 -0.78
N VAL A 74 9.67 11.41 -1.21
CA VAL A 74 10.83 11.36 -0.32
C VAL A 74 11.55 12.70 -0.44
N TYR A 75 11.81 13.34 0.70
CA TYR A 75 12.51 14.61 0.79
C TYR A 75 13.84 14.42 1.50
N ASN A 76 14.85 15.18 1.09
CA ASN A 76 16.19 15.18 1.69
C ASN A 76 16.88 13.81 1.66
N TYR A 77 16.58 12.98 0.66
CA TYR A 77 17.31 11.73 0.45
C TYR A 77 18.80 12.03 0.20
N PRO A 78 19.74 11.31 0.85
CA PRO A 78 21.17 11.56 0.66
C PRO A 78 21.61 11.10 -0.73
N GLY A 79 21.84 12.06 -1.63
CA GLY A 79 22.24 11.82 -3.02
C GLY A 79 21.05 11.84 -3.97
N THR A 80 21.02 10.91 -4.94
CA THR A 80 19.93 10.78 -5.91
C THR A 80 19.14 9.52 -5.63
N LEU A 81 17.84 9.66 -5.41
CA LEU A 81 16.94 8.53 -5.19
C LEU A 81 16.64 7.82 -6.53
N THR A 82 16.79 6.51 -6.55
CA THR A 82 16.47 5.66 -7.71
C THR A 82 15.43 4.60 -7.35
N ALA A 83 14.90 3.90 -8.35
CA ALA A 83 13.94 2.83 -8.14
C ALA A 83 14.52 1.60 -7.39
N GLN A 84 15.85 1.48 -7.28
CA GLN A 84 16.50 0.40 -6.53
C GLN A 84 16.64 0.72 -5.03
N ASP A 85 16.45 1.99 -4.66
CA ASP A 85 16.62 2.43 -3.27
C ASP A 85 15.31 2.34 -2.47
N ILE A 86 14.18 2.11 -3.13
CA ILE A 86 12.87 2.04 -2.50
C ILE A 86 12.07 0.82 -2.96
N HIS A 87 11.45 0.14 -2.01
CA HIS A 87 10.58 -0.99 -2.28
C HIS A 87 9.26 -0.86 -1.55
N GLY A 88 8.18 -1.27 -2.19
CA GLY A 88 6.88 -1.46 -1.55
C GLY A 88 6.85 -2.75 -0.75
N MET A 89 6.42 -2.67 0.50
CA MET A 89 6.28 -3.82 1.41
C MET A 89 4.79 -4.09 1.60
N ALA A 90 4.20 -4.87 0.70
CA ALA A 90 2.78 -5.17 0.72
C ALA A 90 2.44 -6.38 1.62
N VAL A 91 1.42 -6.21 2.45
CA VAL A 91 0.65 -7.30 3.06
C VAL A 91 -0.53 -7.57 2.14
N SER A 92 -0.71 -8.82 1.74
CA SER A 92 -1.82 -9.19 0.87
C SER A 92 -2.26 -10.62 1.10
N THR A 93 -3.54 -10.86 0.85
CA THR A 93 -4.10 -12.20 0.77
C THR A 93 -3.84 -12.78 -0.62
N ALA A 94 -3.51 -14.08 -0.68
CA ALA A 94 -3.36 -14.78 -1.95
C ALA A 94 -4.70 -14.90 -2.68
N SER A 95 -4.69 -14.82 -4.00
CA SER A 95 -5.84 -15.14 -4.83
C SER A 95 -5.49 -16.29 -5.76
N THR A 96 -6.40 -17.24 -5.92
CA THR A 96 -6.24 -18.43 -6.78
C THR A 96 -7.06 -18.34 -8.06
N SER A 97 -7.82 -17.25 -8.23
CA SER A 97 -8.66 -17.05 -9.40
C SER A 97 -7.92 -16.33 -10.51
N SER A 98 -8.33 -16.61 -11.74
CA SER A 98 -7.96 -15.85 -12.93
C SER A 98 -9.16 -15.80 -13.86
N LEU A 99 -9.29 -14.68 -14.57
CA LEU A 99 -10.29 -14.50 -15.60
C LEU A 99 -9.61 -13.83 -16.78
N SER A 100 -9.88 -14.35 -17.97
CA SER A 100 -9.49 -13.71 -19.23
C SER A 100 -10.65 -13.83 -20.19
N SER A 101 -10.87 -12.78 -20.95
CA SER A 101 -11.97 -12.65 -21.89
C SER A 101 -11.45 -12.11 -23.23
N GLY A 102 -12.36 -11.90 -24.18
CA GLY A 102 -12.05 -11.18 -25.42
C GLY A 102 -12.03 -9.66 -25.27
N SER A 103 -12.23 -9.13 -24.06
CA SER A 103 -12.36 -7.69 -23.79
C SER A 103 -11.36 -7.23 -22.74
N SER A 104 -10.42 -6.38 -23.14
CA SER A 104 -9.40 -5.85 -22.23
C SER A 104 -10.00 -5.09 -21.04
N VAL A 105 -11.13 -4.40 -21.24
CA VAL A 105 -11.82 -3.67 -20.16
C VAL A 105 -12.41 -4.62 -19.12
N LEU A 106 -12.94 -5.78 -19.55
CA LEU A 106 -13.46 -6.76 -18.60
C LEU A 106 -12.33 -7.44 -17.83
N ASP A 107 -11.20 -7.67 -18.49
CA ASP A 107 -10.00 -8.23 -17.87
C ASP A 107 -9.42 -7.23 -16.84
N GLU A 108 -9.39 -5.93 -17.15
CA GLU A 108 -8.97 -4.87 -16.23
C GLU A 108 -9.91 -4.74 -15.01
N ILE A 109 -11.23 -4.81 -15.21
CA ILE A 109 -12.21 -4.80 -14.12
C ILE A 109 -12.04 -6.03 -13.23
N SER A 110 -11.80 -7.19 -13.84
CA SER A 110 -11.55 -8.42 -13.09
C SER A 110 -10.27 -8.34 -12.28
N GLU A 111 -9.18 -7.82 -12.86
CA GLU A 111 -7.92 -7.63 -12.16
C GLU A 111 -8.02 -6.59 -11.03
N LEU A 112 -8.78 -5.51 -11.23
CA LEU A 112 -9.07 -4.55 -10.17
C LEU A 112 -9.82 -5.24 -9.03
N SER A 113 -10.87 -5.99 -9.34
CA SER A 113 -11.69 -6.71 -8.35
C SER A 113 -10.86 -7.74 -7.57
N ARG A 114 -10.03 -8.52 -8.29
CA ARG A 114 -9.09 -9.47 -7.70
C ARG A 114 -8.08 -8.76 -6.80
N TYR A 115 -7.49 -7.66 -7.26
CA TYR A 115 -6.54 -6.92 -6.45
C TYR A 115 -7.18 -6.29 -5.21
N THR A 116 -8.39 -5.74 -5.33
CA THR A 116 -9.17 -5.26 -4.18
C THR A 116 -9.45 -6.37 -3.18
N TYR A 117 -9.70 -7.61 -3.64
CA TYR A 117 -9.75 -8.79 -2.76
C TYR A 117 -8.45 -8.98 -1.99
N GLN A 118 -7.32 -9.05 -2.69
CA GLN A 118 -6.01 -9.30 -2.11
C GLN A 118 -5.58 -8.22 -1.11
N ALA A 119 -5.89 -6.95 -1.41
CA ALA A 119 -5.50 -5.79 -0.64
C ALA A 119 -6.44 -5.52 0.55
N GLY A 120 -7.75 -5.67 0.34
CA GLY A 120 -8.78 -5.36 1.34
C GLY A 120 -9.10 -6.49 2.32
N THR A 121 -8.69 -7.72 2.00
CA THR A 121 -8.84 -8.88 2.89
C THR A 121 -7.59 -9.02 3.75
N LEU A 122 -7.71 -8.68 5.03
CA LEU A 122 -6.65 -8.81 6.04
C LEU A 122 -7.05 -9.87 7.07
N ASP A 123 -7.01 -9.53 8.36
CA ASP A 123 -7.58 -10.32 9.44
C ASP A 123 -9.12 -10.36 9.39
N THR A 124 -9.73 -9.28 8.90
CA THR A 124 -11.16 -9.14 8.58
C THR A 124 -11.34 -8.43 7.24
N ILE A 125 -12.56 -8.42 6.69
CA ILE A 125 -12.92 -7.58 5.55
C ILE A 125 -13.21 -6.18 6.07
N VAL A 126 -12.50 -5.18 5.58
CA VAL A 126 -12.64 -3.79 6.00
C VAL A 126 -13.16 -2.91 4.87
N ASP A 127 -13.81 -1.79 5.21
CA ASP A 127 -14.24 -0.79 4.23
C ASP A 127 -13.05 -0.25 3.41
N SER A 128 -11.96 0.07 4.11
CA SER A 128 -10.72 0.61 3.56
C SER A 128 -9.62 0.59 4.62
N VAL A 129 -8.37 0.50 4.19
CA VAL A 129 -7.23 0.62 5.11
C VAL A 129 -6.94 2.08 5.46
N THR A 130 -7.33 3.00 4.59
CA THR A 130 -6.94 4.42 4.63
C THR A 130 -7.96 5.33 5.29
N ARG A 131 -9.10 4.82 5.78
CA ARG A 131 -10.14 5.62 6.48
C ARG A 131 -10.42 5.05 7.88
N GLU A 132 -11.34 4.10 8.00
CA GLU A 132 -11.81 3.61 9.31
C GLU A 132 -11.23 2.24 9.66
N ARG A 133 -10.90 1.43 8.63
CA ARG A 133 -10.44 0.05 8.79
C ARG A 133 -11.38 -0.75 9.68
N ARG A 134 -12.69 -0.61 9.44
CA ARG A 134 -13.73 -1.24 10.25
C ARG A 134 -14.38 -2.37 9.47
N PRO A 135 -14.75 -3.46 10.15
CA PRO A 135 -15.49 -4.55 9.54
C PRO A 135 -16.96 -4.17 9.44
N TYR A 136 -17.32 -3.39 8.43
CA TYR A 136 -18.71 -3.09 8.14
C TYR A 136 -19.41 -4.37 7.64
N GLU A 137 -20.47 -4.77 8.34
CA GLU A 137 -21.20 -6.00 8.02
C GLU A 137 -21.85 -5.97 6.63
N GLY A 138 -22.33 -4.79 6.21
CA GLY A 138 -22.91 -4.60 4.87
C GLY A 138 -21.87 -4.80 3.77
N ASP A 139 -20.68 -4.23 3.94
CA ASP A 139 -19.55 -4.39 3.03
C ASP A 139 -19.16 -5.87 2.97
N THR A 140 -19.02 -6.50 4.13
CA THR A 140 -18.75 -7.94 4.24
C THR A 140 -19.78 -8.77 3.47
N LEU A 141 -21.08 -8.51 3.66
CA LEU A 141 -22.15 -9.25 2.98
C LEU A 141 -22.04 -9.20 1.45
N ILE A 142 -21.72 -8.02 0.89
CA ILE A 142 -21.56 -7.88 -0.56
C ILE A 142 -20.24 -8.50 -1.03
N TYR A 143 -19.17 -8.26 -0.27
CA TYR A 143 -17.80 -8.68 -0.57
C TYR A 143 -17.60 -10.19 -0.48
N GLN A 144 -18.44 -10.89 0.29
CA GLN A 144 -18.44 -12.35 0.42
C GLN A 144 -18.39 -13.07 -0.94
N THR A 145 -19.15 -12.61 -1.92
CA THR A 145 -19.16 -13.21 -3.26
C THR A 145 -17.82 -13.05 -3.98
N LEU A 146 -17.18 -11.88 -3.82
CA LEU A 146 -15.84 -11.63 -4.33
C LEU A 146 -14.82 -12.54 -3.64
N GLY A 147 -14.96 -12.75 -2.32
CA GLY A 147 -14.15 -13.69 -1.55
C GLY A 147 -14.28 -15.12 -2.07
N TYR A 148 -15.51 -15.60 -2.28
CA TYR A 148 -15.77 -16.94 -2.83
C TYR A 148 -15.20 -17.15 -4.24
N GLN A 149 -15.16 -16.08 -5.04
CA GLN A 149 -14.58 -16.15 -6.38
C GLN A 149 -13.05 -16.17 -6.34
N ASN A 150 -12.43 -15.42 -5.42
CA ASN A 150 -11.00 -15.10 -5.50
C ASN A 150 -10.10 -15.89 -4.58
N GLY A 151 -10.62 -16.52 -3.52
CA GLY A 151 -9.82 -17.25 -2.56
C GLY A 151 -10.45 -18.57 -2.12
N ASP A 152 -9.58 -19.49 -1.71
CA ASP A 152 -9.99 -20.78 -1.13
C ASP A 152 -10.10 -20.71 0.41
N ASP A 153 -9.60 -19.63 1.01
CA ASP A 153 -9.70 -19.35 2.44
C ASP A 153 -10.91 -18.45 2.74
N TYR A 154 -11.93 -19.07 3.34
CA TYR A 154 -13.17 -18.40 3.73
C TYR A 154 -13.18 -17.97 5.21
N MET A 155 -12.07 -18.11 5.93
CA MET A 155 -12.02 -17.80 7.37
C MET A 155 -12.22 -16.31 7.62
N THR A 156 -11.71 -15.43 6.76
CA THR A 156 -11.88 -13.97 6.90
C THR A 156 -13.32 -13.51 6.77
N VAL A 157 -14.14 -14.23 5.99
CA VAL A 157 -15.59 -14.04 5.90
C VAL A 157 -16.33 -14.52 7.16
N ARG A 158 -15.75 -15.47 7.90
CA ARG A 158 -16.36 -16.11 9.07
C ARG A 158 -15.90 -15.51 10.41
N ASN A 159 -14.90 -14.63 10.38
CA ASN A 159 -14.30 -13.98 11.55
C ASN A 159 -15.01 -12.66 11.91
N THR A 160 -16.35 -12.65 11.94
CA THR A 160 -17.15 -11.49 12.37
C THR A 160 -17.33 -11.45 13.88
#